data_AF-A0A1B8G4R6-F1
#
_entry.id   AF-A0A1B8G4R6-F1
#
_cell.length_a   1.000
_cell.length_b   1.000
_cell.length_c   1.000
_cell.angle_alpha   90.00
_cell.angle_beta   90.00
_cell.angle_gamma   90.00
#
_symmetry.space_group_name_H-M   'P 1'
#
loop_
_entity.id
_entity.type
_entity.pdbx_description
1 polymer ?
#
loop_
_entity_poly.entity_id
_entity_poly.type
_entity_poly.pdbx_seq_one_letter_code
_entity_poly.pdbx_strand_id
1 'polypeptide(L)'
;MSEIHDDDNDIPMLSGSALEALKEFYADRDAKEKELENLKAKKNTGDVLSMDTFTENWNDSQFWYSQETADIFARELLAKCDNNSRIAVISAPSAFVQLKNIIASTSMPADKTPEIFLLEFDGRFSIFPEFVFYDYKFPLKLPRE
;
A
#
# COMPACT_ATOMS: atom_id res chain seq x y z
N MET A 1 29.07 -26.94 -41.39
CA MET A 1 27.65 -26.72 -41.04
C MET A 1 27.35 -27.71 -39.94
N SER A 2 27.54 -27.33 -38.68
CA SER A 2 27.24 -28.21 -37.53
C SER A 2 25.80 -27.95 -37.11
N GLU A 3 24.96 -28.98 -37.20
CA GLU A 3 23.59 -28.96 -36.71
C GLU A 3 23.60 -28.73 -35.19
N ILE A 4 22.91 -27.68 -34.76
CA ILE A 4 22.62 -27.44 -33.35
C ILE A 4 21.45 -28.36 -33.02
N HIS A 5 21.71 -29.40 -32.21
CA HIS A 5 20.67 -30.21 -31.59
C HIS A 5 20.03 -29.38 -30.47
N ASP A 6 18.86 -28.80 -30.71
CA ASP A 6 17.97 -28.30 -29.65
C ASP A 6 17.30 -29.51 -29.00
N ASP A 7 17.89 -30.01 -27.91
CA ASP A 7 17.26 -31.01 -27.06
C ASP A 7 16.37 -30.30 -26.03
N ASP A 8 15.16 -29.94 -26.45
CA ASP A 8 14.11 -29.36 -25.58
C ASP A 8 13.75 -30.26 -24.37
N ASN A 9 14.25 -31.51 -24.33
CA ASN A 9 14.02 -32.45 -23.23
C ASN A 9 14.82 -32.15 -21.95
N ASP A 10 15.82 -31.25 -22.00
CA ASP A 10 16.62 -30.85 -20.84
C ASP A 10 16.05 -29.62 -20.10
N ILE A 11 14.88 -29.10 -20.50
CA ILE A 11 14.23 -27.98 -19.79
C ILE A 11 13.49 -28.54 -18.56
N PRO A 12 13.90 -28.20 -17.32
CA PRO A 12 13.22 -28.67 -16.14
C PRO A 12 11.77 -28.15 -16.10
N MET A 13 10.80 -29.07 -16.10
CA MET A 13 9.38 -28.76 -15.98
C MET A 13 8.92 -28.79 -14.52
N LEU A 14 7.94 -27.94 -14.20
CA LEU A 14 7.26 -27.98 -12.90
C LEU A 14 6.50 -29.30 -12.75
N SER A 15 6.44 -29.83 -11.52
CA SER A 15 5.49 -30.91 -11.22
C SER A 15 4.06 -30.42 -11.44
N GLY A 16 3.12 -31.34 -11.69
CA GLY A 16 1.70 -30.97 -11.87
C GLY A 16 1.16 -30.09 -10.73
N SER A 17 1.48 -30.46 -9.49
CA SER A 17 1.09 -29.69 -8.30
C SER A 17 1.76 -28.32 -8.22
N ALA A 18 3.03 -28.19 -8.63
CA ALA A 18 3.72 -26.90 -8.64
C ALA A 18 3.17 -25.98 -9.73
N LEU A 19 2.79 -26.55 -10.89
CA LEU A 19 2.13 -25.80 -11.96
C LEU A 19 0.74 -25.32 -11.55
N GLU A 20 -0.04 -26.15 -10.85
CA GLU A 20 -1.34 -25.76 -10.31
C GLU A 20 -1.21 -24.65 -9.27
N ALA A 21 -0.31 -24.79 -8.29
CA ALA A 21 -0.03 -23.74 -7.30
C ALA A 21 0.40 -22.42 -7.96
N LEU A 22 1.20 -22.49 -9.04
CA LEU A 22 1.60 -21.31 -9.79
C LEU A 22 0.42 -20.63 -10.51
N LYS A 23 -0.50 -21.42 -11.07
CA LYS A 23 -1.73 -20.89 -11.69
C LYS A 23 -2.63 -20.20 -10.68
N GLU A 24 -2.82 -20.81 -9.51
CA GLU A 24 -3.59 -20.22 -8.40
C GLU A 24 -2.97 -18.91 -7.95
N PHE A 25 -1.64 -18.88 -7.76
CA PHE A 25 -0.91 -17.67 -7.40
C PHE A 25 -1.09 -16.53 -8.42
N TYR A 26 -1.02 -16.82 -9.73
CA TYR A 26 -1.26 -15.80 -10.76
C TYR A 26 -2.71 -15.31 -10.76
N ALA A 27 -3.69 -16.20 -10.58
CA ALA A 27 -5.10 -15.82 -10.50
C ALA A 27 -5.36 -14.89 -9.30
N ASP A 28 -4.79 -15.18 -8.14
CA ASP A 28 -4.90 -14.34 -6.94
C ASP A 28 -4.26 -12.96 -7.14
N ARG A 29 -3.07 -12.93 -7.76
CA ARG A 29 -2.37 -11.68 -8.09
C ARG A 29 -3.19 -10.80 -9.03
N ASP A 30 -3.71 -11.39 -10.11
CA ASP A 30 -4.50 -10.66 -11.11
C ASP A 30 -5.84 -10.15 -10.49
N ALA A 31 -6.45 -10.92 -9.59
CA ALA A 31 -7.63 -10.50 -8.84
C ALA A 31 -7.33 -9.29 -7.93
N LYS A 32 -6.19 -9.30 -7.25
CA LYS A 32 -5.73 -8.18 -6.39
C LYS A 32 -5.41 -6.92 -7.19
N GLU A 33 -4.77 -7.06 -8.35
CA GLU A 33 -4.52 -5.93 -9.24
C GLU A 33 -5.83 -5.27 -9.69
N LYS A 34 -6.82 -6.08 -10.07
CA LYS A 34 -8.16 -5.61 -10.43
C LYS A 34 -8.88 -4.93 -9.25
N GLU A 35 -8.74 -5.44 -8.04
CA GLU A 35 -9.28 -4.80 -6.82
C GLU A 35 -8.71 -3.39 -6.64
N LEU A 36 -7.39 -3.24 -6.78
CA LEU A 36 -6.70 -1.96 -6.68
C LEU A 36 -7.10 -0.99 -7.81
N GLU A 37 -7.23 -1.47 -9.04
CA GLU A 37 -7.74 -0.65 -10.16
C GLU A 37 -9.16 -0.15 -9.92
N ASN A 38 -10.04 -1.01 -9.39
CA ASN A 38 -11.39 -0.61 -9.02
C ASN A 38 -11.40 0.45 -7.92
N LEU A 39 -10.51 0.34 -6.92
CA LEU A 39 -10.34 1.38 -5.90
C LEU A 39 -9.83 2.69 -6.51
N LYS A 40 -8.84 2.64 -7.41
CA LYS A 40 -8.34 3.82 -8.16
C LYS A 40 -9.47 4.52 -8.92
N ALA A 41 -10.36 3.76 -9.55
CA ALA A 41 -11.50 4.29 -10.30
C ALA A 41 -12.56 4.94 -9.39
N LYS A 42 -12.72 4.44 -8.16
CA LYS A 42 -13.69 4.92 -7.17
C LYS A 42 -13.28 6.20 -6.42
N LYS A 43 -12.25 6.94 -6.87
CA LYS A 43 -11.73 8.20 -6.28
C LYS A 43 -12.66 8.83 -5.23
N ASN A 44 -12.19 8.88 -3.98
CA ASN A 44 -12.84 9.55 -2.84
C ASN A 44 -14.16 8.93 -2.31
N THR A 45 -14.29 7.61 -2.20
CA THR A 45 -15.29 7.08 -1.26
C THR A 45 -14.68 7.06 0.14
N GLY A 46 -15.35 7.68 1.11
CA GLY A 46 -15.03 7.57 2.55
C GLY A 46 -15.28 6.16 3.10
N ASP A 47 -15.07 5.14 2.27
CA ASP A 47 -15.16 3.75 2.62
C ASP A 47 -13.99 3.38 3.53
N VAL A 48 -14.23 2.45 4.45
CA VAL A 48 -13.19 1.88 5.29
C VAL A 48 -12.20 1.15 4.38
N LEU A 49 -10.94 1.56 4.43
CA LEU A 49 -9.86 1.01 3.61
C LEU A 49 -9.14 -0.09 4.41
N SER A 50 -8.90 -1.24 3.79
CA SER A 50 -8.07 -2.29 4.39
C SER A 50 -6.66 -2.28 3.80
N MET A 51 -5.67 -2.58 4.65
CA MET A 51 -4.31 -2.85 4.18
C MET A 51 -4.22 -4.14 3.36
N ASP A 52 -5.19 -5.06 3.47
CA ASP A 52 -5.23 -6.31 2.70
C ASP A 52 -5.34 -6.10 1.18
N THR A 53 -5.75 -4.91 0.75
CA THR A 53 -5.77 -4.55 -0.68
C THR A 53 -4.38 -4.23 -1.21
N PHE A 54 -3.41 -3.92 -0.34
CA PHE A 54 -2.03 -3.65 -0.72
C PHE A 54 -1.15 -4.85 -0.35
N THR A 55 -0.86 -5.72 -1.31
CA THR A 55 0.01 -6.90 -1.05
C THR A 55 1.42 -6.46 -0.68
N GLU A 56 1.99 -7.03 0.39
CA GLU A 56 3.37 -6.76 0.80
C GLU A 56 4.36 -7.13 -0.31
N ASN A 57 5.34 -6.25 -0.57
CA ASN A 57 6.46 -6.54 -1.44
C ASN A 57 7.75 -6.75 -0.65
N TRP A 58 8.20 -8.00 -0.56
CA TRP A 58 9.43 -8.38 0.15
C TRP A 58 10.69 -7.74 -0.45
N ASN A 59 10.73 -7.52 -1.77
CA ASN A 59 11.88 -6.86 -2.41
C ASN A 59 12.02 -5.40 -1.97
N ASP A 60 10.91 -4.77 -1.59
CA ASP A 60 10.87 -3.39 -1.10
C ASP A 60 10.93 -3.34 0.45
N SER A 61 11.13 -4.49 1.10
CA SER A 61 11.12 -4.63 2.57
C SER A 61 9.84 -4.08 3.22
N GLN A 62 8.70 -4.27 2.56
CA GLN A 62 7.40 -3.83 3.07
C GLN A 62 6.84 -4.85 4.07
N PHE A 63 6.54 -4.37 5.27
CA PHE A 63 5.85 -5.13 6.31
C PHE A 63 4.78 -4.26 6.93
N TRP A 64 3.54 -4.74 6.91
CA TRP A 64 2.41 -3.98 7.44
C TRP A 64 2.30 -4.13 8.94
N TYR A 65 1.91 -3.04 9.61
CA TYR A 65 1.62 -3.10 11.03
C TYR A 65 0.38 -3.96 11.27
N SER A 66 0.34 -4.63 12.41
CA SER A 66 -0.90 -5.23 12.88
C SER A 66 -1.97 -4.15 13.06
N GLN A 67 -3.24 -4.54 12.97
CA GLN A 67 -4.36 -3.65 13.19
C GLN A 67 -4.27 -2.94 14.56
N GLU A 68 -3.84 -3.66 15.59
CA GLU A 68 -3.65 -3.12 16.94
C GLU A 68 -2.58 -2.02 16.97
N THR A 69 -1.41 -2.26 16.39
CA THR A 69 -0.32 -1.27 16.35
C THR A 69 -0.72 -0.04 15.54
N ALA A 70 -1.36 -0.23 14.38
CA ALA A 70 -1.84 0.88 13.56
C ALA A 70 -2.90 1.72 14.30
N ASP A 71 -3.81 1.09 15.04
CA ASP A 71 -4.86 1.78 15.82
C ASP A 71 -4.27 2.60 16.96
N ILE A 72 -3.30 2.05 17.69
CA ILE A 72 -2.59 2.77 18.77
C ILE A 72 -1.91 4.03 18.20
N PHE A 73 -1.14 3.90 17.12
CA PHE A 73 -0.46 5.04 16.52
C PHE A 73 -1.44 6.10 16.01
N ALA A 74 -2.49 5.69 15.31
CA ALA A 74 -3.47 6.62 14.77
C ALA A 74 -4.19 7.40 15.89
N ARG A 75 -4.61 6.73 16.97
CA ARG A 75 -5.27 7.39 18.11
C ARG A 75 -4.34 8.35 18.83
N GLU A 76 -3.10 7.95 19.10
CA GLU A 76 -2.12 8.79 19.80
C GLU A 76 -1.76 10.05 19.01
N LEU A 77 -1.67 9.95 17.68
CA LEU A 77 -1.47 11.10 16.82
C LEU A 77 -2.68 12.05 16.85
N LEU A 78 -3.89 11.52 16.62
CA LEU A 78 -5.12 12.34 16.59
C LEU A 78 -5.44 12.98 17.94
N ALA A 79 -5.11 12.33 19.06
CA ALA A 79 -5.36 12.87 20.39
C ALA A 79 -4.57 14.16 20.71
N LYS A 80 -3.48 14.42 19.98
CA LYS A 80 -2.57 15.57 20.18
C LYS A 80 -2.67 16.61 19.07
N CYS A 81 -3.57 16.41 18.11
CA CYS A 81 -3.72 17.26 16.94
C CYS A 81 -5.08 17.95 16.89
N ASP A 82 -5.10 19.06 16.18
CA ASP A 82 -6.28 19.85 15.83
C ASP A 82 -6.24 20.22 14.34
N ASN A 83 -7.17 21.05 13.87
CA ASN A 83 -7.22 21.50 12.48
C ASN A 83 -6.06 22.41 12.04
N ASN A 84 -5.22 22.88 12.96
CA ASN A 84 -4.01 23.63 12.65
C ASN A 84 -2.77 22.72 12.58
N SER A 85 -2.92 21.44 12.91
CA SER A 85 -1.85 20.45 12.93
C SER A 85 -1.64 19.79 11.57
N ARG A 86 -0.39 19.41 11.30
CA ARG A 86 0.02 18.62 10.12
C ARG A 86 0.69 17.33 10.56
N ILE A 87 0.26 16.21 9.99
CA ILE A 87 0.84 14.88 10.23
C ILE A 87 1.47 14.39 8.93
N ALA A 88 2.79 14.21 8.94
CA ALA A 88 3.51 13.53 7.87
C ALA A 88 3.77 12.07 8.30
N VAL A 89 3.13 11.12 7.63
CA VAL A 89 3.35 9.68 7.85
C VAL A 89 4.36 9.22 6.81
N ILE A 90 5.56 8.82 7.26
CA ILE A 90 6.68 8.47 6.38
C ILE A 90 6.88 6.97 6.41
N SER A 91 6.82 6.31 5.25
CA SER A 91 7.11 4.88 5.10
C SER A 91 6.31 3.97 6.05
N ALA A 92 5.10 4.41 6.43
CA ALA A 92 4.26 3.74 7.42
C ALA A 92 2.78 3.75 6.99
N PRO A 93 2.45 3.09 5.87
CA PRO A 93 1.15 3.25 5.22
C PRO A 93 0.01 2.65 6.05
N SER A 94 0.27 1.59 6.83
CA SER A 94 -0.70 1.01 7.75
C SER A 94 -1.24 2.03 8.77
N ALA A 95 -0.36 2.87 9.33
CA ALA A 95 -0.76 3.92 10.26
C ALA A 95 -1.56 5.03 9.56
N PHE A 96 -1.17 5.40 8.33
CA PHE A 96 -1.89 6.37 7.52
C PHE A 96 -3.31 5.90 7.17
N VAL A 97 -3.46 4.64 6.71
CA VAL A 97 -4.78 4.07 6.39
C VAL A 97 -5.67 4.06 7.64
N GLN A 98 -5.12 3.67 8.79
CA GLN A 98 -5.88 3.66 10.03
C GLN A 98 -6.26 5.07 10.50
N LEU A 99 -5.40 6.08 10.34
CA LEU A 99 -5.74 7.49 10.58
C LEU A 99 -6.97 7.91 9.76
N LYS A 100 -6.97 7.61 8.46
CA LYS A 100 -8.11 7.92 7.58
C LYS A 100 -9.38 7.19 7.99
N ASN A 101 -9.28 5.90 8.34
CA ASN A 101 -10.41 5.11 8.81
C ASN A 101 -11.01 5.68 10.11
N ILE A 102 -10.20 6.12 11.07
CA ILE A 102 -10.69 6.72 12.31
C ILE A 102 -11.39 8.06 12.03
N ILE A 103 -10.79 8.92 11.21
CA ILE A 103 -11.40 10.21 10.83
C ILE A 103 -12.75 10.00 10.16
N ALA A 104 -12.83 9.08 9.19
CA ALA A 104 -14.06 8.77 8.47
C ALA A 104 -15.13 8.15 9.38
N SER A 105 -14.78 7.14 10.19
CA SER A 105 -15.73 6.40 11.03
C SER A 105 -16.25 7.19 12.24
N THR A 106 -15.43 8.09 12.80
CA THR A 106 -15.83 8.89 13.98
C THR A 106 -16.54 10.19 13.61
N SER A 107 -16.67 10.50 12.31
CA SER A 107 -17.20 11.78 11.83
C SER A 107 -16.52 12.96 12.54
N MET A 108 -15.18 12.89 12.59
CA MET A 108 -14.38 13.84 13.36
C MET A 108 -14.69 15.28 12.91
N PRO A 109 -14.99 16.20 13.84
CA PRO A 109 -15.27 17.59 13.50
C PRO A 109 -14.12 18.22 12.70
N ALA A 110 -14.46 19.11 11.76
CA ALA A 110 -13.48 19.76 10.90
C ALA A 110 -12.45 20.59 11.68
N ASP A 111 -12.82 21.15 12.83
CA ASP A 111 -11.95 21.88 13.76
C ASP A 111 -10.98 20.98 14.55
N LYS A 112 -11.17 19.65 14.48
CA LYS A 112 -10.27 18.66 15.11
C LYS A 112 -9.53 17.78 14.10
N THR A 113 -9.79 17.95 12.81
CA THR A 113 -9.21 17.08 11.78
C THR A 113 -7.91 17.71 11.26
N PRO A 114 -6.73 17.11 11.53
CA PRO A 114 -5.47 17.63 11.03
C PRO A 114 -5.32 17.38 9.53
N GLU A 115 -4.42 18.13 8.89
CA GLU A 115 -3.95 17.84 7.54
C GLU A 115 -2.96 16.67 7.59
N ILE A 116 -3.17 15.64 6.77
CA ILE A 116 -2.38 14.40 6.79
C ILE A 116 -1.73 14.18 5.44
N PHE A 117 -0.48 13.73 5.43
CA PHE A 117 0.26 13.34 4.25
C PHE A 117 0.85 11.94 4.40
N LEU A 118 0.88 11.19 3.30
CA LEU A 118 1.59 9.92 3.21
C LEU A 118 2.82 10.10 2.32
N LEU A 119 4.00 10.03 2.91
CA LEU A 119 5.27 10.03 2.19
C LEU A 119 5.68 8.58 1.96
N GLU A 120 5.51 8.10 0.72
CA GLU A 120 5.76 6.70 0.39
C GLU A 120 6.50 6.49 -0.92
N PHE A 121 7.32 5.43 -0.95
CA PHE A 121 7.98 4.98 -2.18
C PHE A 121 7.02 4.19 -3.06
N ASP A 122 6.12 3.43 -2.43
CA ASP A 122 5.17 2.58 -3.13
C ASP A 122 4.07 3.39 -3.82
N GLY A 123 4.19 3.51 -5.15
CA GLY A 123 3.23 4.23 -5.98
C GLY A 123 1.81 3.66 -5.99
N ARG A 124 1.57 2.45 -5.44
CA ARG A 124 0.21 1.92 -5.29
C ARG A 124 -0.63 2.78 -4.35
N PHE A 125 -0.01 3.49 -3.42
CA PHE A 125 -0.70 4.41 -2.51
C PHE A 125 -1.08 5.75 -3.17
N SER A 126 -0.73 5.98 -4.45
CA SER A 126 -1.15 7.18 -5.19
C SER A 126 -2.67 7.27 -5.43
N ILE A 127 -3.45 6.30 -4.94
CA ILE A 127 -4.91 6.38 -4.88
C ILE A 127 -5.37 7.47 -3.91
N PHE A 128 -4.54 7.79 -2.92
CA PHE A 128 -4.80 8.81 -1.92
C PHE A 128 -4.39 10.18 -2.44
N PRO A 129 -5.25 11.21 -2.35
CA PRO A 129 -4.84 12.57 -2.68
C PRO A 129 -3.74 13.11 -1.77
N GLU A 130 -3.61 12.56 -0.56
CA GLU A 130 -2.56 12.89 0.41
C GLU A 130 -1.20 12.23 0.13
N PHE A 131 -1.11 11.40 -0.92
CA PHE A 131 0.12 10.71 -1.27
C PHE A 131 1.16 11.67 -1.85
N VAL A 132 2.38 11.53 -1.33
CA VAL A 132 3.59 12.19 -1.80
C VAL A 132 4.63 11.11 -2.06
N PHE A 133 5.08 11.00 -3.31
CA PHE A 133 6.18 10.08 -3.64
C PHE A 133 7.44 10.47 -2.86
N TYR A 134 7.97 9.53 -2.10
CA TYR A 134 9.13 9.73 -1.23
C TYR A 134 10.14 8.61 -1.44
N ASP A 135 11.35 8.98 -1.81
CA ASP A 135 12.48 8.06 -1.93
C ASP A 135 13.43 8.28 -0.76
N TYR A 136 13.56 7.28 0.11
CA TYR A 136 14.44 7.33 1.28
C TYR A 136 15.92 7.54 0.92
N LYS A 137 16.32 7.25 -0.33
CA LYS A 137 17.68 7.54 -0.84
C LYS A 137 17.91 9.04 -1.03
N PHE A 138 16.84 9.82 -1.17
CA PHE A 138 16.87 11.27 -1.30
C PHE A 138 15.93 11.91 -0.25
N PRO A 139 16.21 11.74 1.06
CA PRO A 139 15.26 12.04 2.13
C PRO A 139 14.90 13.54 2.24
N LEU A 140 15.70 14.41 1.64
CA LEU A 140 15.47 15.87 1.61
C LEU A 140 14.75 16.35 0.34
N LYS A 141 14.45 15.46 -0.60
CA LYS A 141 13.74 15.79 -1.85
C LYS A 141 12.23 15.79 -1.60
N LEU A 142 11.77 16.81 -0.88
CA LEU A 142 10.35 17.01 -0.56
C LEU A 142 9.71 18.05 -1.50
N PRO A 143 8.37 18.02 -1.67
CA PRO A 143 7.65 19.09 -2.35
C PRO A 143 7.97 20.45 -1.72
N ARG A 144 8.03 21.49 -2.55
CA ARG A 144 8.15 22.87 -2.05
C ARG A 144 6.81 23.33 -1.50
N GLU A 145 6.85 24.17 -0.46
CA GLU A 145 5.68 24.83 0.13
C GLU A 145 4.90 25.66 -0.89
#